data_AF-A0A432PAX9-F1
#
_entry.id   AF-A0A432PAX9-F1
#
_cell.length_a   1.000
_cell.length_b   1.000
_cell.length_c   1.000
_cell.angle_alpha   90.00
_cell.angle_beta   90.00
_cell.angle_gamma   90.00
#
_symmetry.space_group_name_H-M   'P 1'
#
loop_
_entity.id
_entity.type
_entity.pdbx_description
1 polymer ?
#
loop_
_entity_poly.entity_id
_entity_poly.type
_entity_poly.pdbx_seq_one_letter_code
_entity_poly.pdbx_strand_id
1 'polypeptide(L)'
;MTVYYVNSATGSDGNSGTGLKSAFATLSKVESLKLKPGDSVLLAKGSVFNEQLDIKVSGSEGAPIKFGSYGTGAAPVIHGTGDGIHSLYATNIVIENIKISNVGGAAIYAGNVSNWTVRNVEVDKSGVSGKSGSVTFRTGENITIENSKIANVHGDGVWIEKVNGVKFLNNTVTNSHGTAADGVQMNDSSNILIHGNHIDQTGAASPKGVLTLIRPVNAVVEDNVLTGGGFGISAQAGKTVTIRDNDISGFKGYDWSFAVALGETGTAKDYDISGNHIHDGAWGVVVTAPIGSPSYARTNINVHNNTFDDLSGAALKVDRPASGSFHDNTIEAGTTATNISPAIQDAHTFPVSNNHTVANVEAATLAAADATAATTTEAAADPAVSAVHDSLKILTDTGAAHHGNLLENDSSDNGTLVLRHFDGETVGKNGLTLTGEYGNIHVERDGSYAYTLDETKLPAHDNGHVSENFSYGIDDGTSHHSDTDALTVYVHLDDLLK
;
A
#
# COMPACT_ATOMS: atom_id res chain seq x y z
N MET A 1 -32.73 -0.81 18.82
CA MET A 1 -31.70 0.10 18.31
C MET A 1 -31.86 1.44 18.99
N THR A 2 -30.89 1.78 19.83
CA THR A 2 -30.74 3.09 20.47
C THR A 2 -29.48 3.74 19.92
N VAL A 3 -29.55 5.06 19.70
CA VAL A 3 -28.37 5.87 19.34
C VAL A 3 -27.94 6.66 20.58
N TYR A 4 -26.69 6.47 20.99
CA TYR A 4 -26.06 7.22 22.06
C TYR A 4 -25.10 8.25 21.48
N TYR A 5 -25.19 9.48 21.94
CA TYR A 5 -24.36 10.60 21.53
C TYR A 5 -23.35 10.91 22.62
N VAL A 6 -22.10 11.14 22.23
CA VAL A 6 -20.99 11.50 23.14
C VAL A 6 -20.33 12.77 22.61
N ASN A 7 -20.12 13.75 23.48
CA ASN A 7 -19.45 15.01 23.15
C ASN A 7 -18.56 15.43 24.32
N SER A 8 -17.24 15.35 24.12
CA SER A 8 -16.25 15.70 25.15
C SER A 8 -16.33 17.17 25.61
N ALA A 9 -16.79 18.07 24.74
CA ALA A 9 -16.79 19.51 25.00
C ALA A 9 -18.09 20.01 25.66
N THR A 10 -19.24 19.44 25.30
CA THR A 10 -20.55 19.94 25.74
C THR A 10 -21.43 18.89 26.43
N GLY A 11 -20.98 17.64 26.50
CA GLY A 11 -21.72 16.55 27.13
C GLY A 11 -21.67 16.57 28.65
N SER A 12 -22.44 15.66 29.26
CA SER A 12 -22.39 15.37 30.69
C SER A 12 -22.78 13.92 30.93
N ASP A 13 -22.04 13.20 31.78
CA ASP A 13 -22.31 11.78 32.07
C ASP A 13 -23.56 11.55 32.94
N GLY A 14 -24.16 12.65 33.44
CA GLY A 14 -25.49 12.65 34.04
C GLY A 14 -26.65 12.73 33.02
N ASN A 15 -26.35 12.99 31.74
CA ASN A 15 -27.37 13.01 30.69
C ASN A 15 -27.85 11.60 30.33
N SER A 16 -28.93 11.50 29.55
CA SER A 16 -29.42 10.21 29.04
C SER A 16 -28.57 9.64 27.90
N GLY A 17 -27.78 10.47 27.21
CA GLY A 17 -27.03 10.11 26.00
C GLY A 17 -27.88 9.93 24.75
N THR A 18 -29.21 9.96 24.83
CA THR A 18 -30.11 9.61 23.71
C THR A 18 -30.54 10.78 22.83
N GLY A 19 -29.87 11.93 22.95
CA GLY A 19 -30.14 13.12 22.14
C GLY A 19 -28.92 14.03 22.03
N LEU A 20 -28.86 14.80 20.95
CA LEU A 20 -27.72 15.69 20.63
C LEU A 20 -27.43 16.71 21.74
N LYS A 21 -28.47 17.26 22.38
CA LYS A 21 -28.35 18.23 23.49
C LYS A 21 -28.23 17.57 24.87
N SER A 22 -28.23 16.25 24.92
CA SER A 22 -28.14 15.44 26.13
C SER A 22 -27.14 14.31 25.93
N ALA A 23 -26.01 14.62 25.27
CA ALA A 23 -24.92 13.69 25.02
C ALA A 23 -24.16 13.36 26.32
N PHE A 24 -23.58 12.17 26.40
CA PHE A 24 -22.56 11.84 27.40
C PHE A 24 -21.28 12.66 27.17
N ALA A 25 -20.42 12.77 28.18
CA ALA A 25 -19.14 13.47 28.07
C ALA A 25 -17.98 12.52 27.76
N THR A 26 -17.98 11.31 28.35
CA THR A 26 -16.79 10.43 28.38
C THR A 26 -16.99 9.10 27.65
N LEU A 27 -15.88 8.46 27.28
CA LEU A 27 -15.89 7.08 26.77
C LEU A 27 -16.12 6.08 27.92
N SER A 28 -15.60 6.36 29.11
CA SER A 28 -15.87 5.59 30.33
C SER A 28 -17.37 5.44 30.61
N LYS A 29 -18.17 6.49 30.30
CA LYS A 29 -19.62 6.40 30.41
C LYS A 29 -20.23 5.42 29.40
N VAL A 30 -19.73 5.40 28.17
CA VAL A 30 -20.14 4.44 27.13
C VAL A 30 -19.87 3.01 27.58
N GLU A 31 -18.70 2.74 28.17
CA GLU A 31 -18.34 1.40 28.65
C GLU A 31 -19.27 0.88 29.76
N SER A 32 -19.91 1.78 30.52
CA SER A 32 -20.90 1.40 31.54
C SER A 32 -22.27 1.01 30.96
N LEU A 33 -22.50 1.27 29.67
CA LEU A 33 -23.77 0.98 29.00
C LEU A 33 -23.92 -0.51 28.70
N LYS A 34 -25.15 -1.00 28.84
CA LYS A 34 -25.55 -2.32 28.36
C LYS A 34 -26.04 -2.21 26.92
N LEU A 35 -25.12 -1.94 25.99
CA LEU A 35 -25.44 -1.87 24.57
C LEU A 35 -26.02 -3.22 24.10
N LYS A 36 -26.98 -3.14 23.18
CA LYS A 36 -27.63 -4.29 22.56
C LYS A 36 -27.29 -4.36 21.07
N PRO A 37 -27.44 -5.52 20.43
CA PRO A 37 -27.35 -5.63 18.97
C PRO A 37 -28.15 -4.55 18.25
N GLY A 38 -27.49 -3.93 17.27
CA GLY A 38 -28.00 -2.81 16.48
C GLY A 38 -27.88 -1.43 17.13
N ASP A 39 -27.43 -1.30 18.39
CA ASP A 39 -27.21 0.02 18.99
C ASP A 39 -26.02 0.76 18.33
N SER A 40 -26.01 2.08 18.45
CA SER A 40 -24.93 2.93 17.92
C SER A 40 -24.42 3.90 18.98
N VAL A 41 -23.12 4.13 19.01
CA VAL A 41 -22.45 5.17 19.79
C VAL A 41 -21.81 6.13 18.80
N LEU A 42 -22.25 7.38 18.80
CA LEU A 42 -21.78 8.42 17.89
C LEU A 42 -21.01 9.48 18.66
N LEU A 43 -19.75 9.68 18.28
CA LEU A 43 -18.84 10.66 18.84
C LEU A 43 -18.94 11.99 18.06
N ALA A 44 -19.06 13.12 18.77
CA ALA A 44 -19.23 14.41 18.11
C ALA A 44 -17.96 14.82 17.36
N LYS A 45 -18.08 15.17 16.08
CA LYS A 45 -16.99 15.81 15.32
C LYS A 45 -16.45 17.04 16.05
N GLY A 46 -15.12 17.18 16.05
CA GLY A 46 -14.38 18.16 16.84
C GLY A 46 -14.13 17.78 18.31
N SER A 47 -14.64 16.64 18.80
CA SER A 47 -14.30 16.15 20.15
C SER A 47 -12.92 15.51 20.20
N VAL A 48 -12.28 15.64 21.37
CA VAL A 48 -11.06 14.91 21.72
C VAL A 48 -11.32 14.13 23.00
N PHE A 49 -11.17 12.81 22.94
CA PHE A 49 -11.32 11.91 24.07
C PHE A 49 -9.94 11.44 24.51
N ASN A 50 -9.56 11.77 25.75
CA ASN A 50 -8.28 11.39 26.34
C ASN A 50 -8.41 10.08 27.15
N GLU A 51 -9.08 9.09 26.56
CA GLU A 51 -9.49 7.83 27.18
C GLU A 51 -9.33 6.69 26.17
N GLN A 52 -9.10 5.47 26.66
CA GLN A 52 -9.25 4.25 25.88
C GLN A 52 -10.74 3.88 25.79
N LEU A 53 -11.18 3.26 24.69
CA LEU A 53 -12.50 2.65 24.57
C LEU A 53 -12.41 1.12 24.63
N ASP A 54 -12.89 0.51 25.71
CA ASP A 54 -13.02 -0.93 25.84
C ASP A 54 -14.38 -1.45 25.34
N ILE A 55 -14.37 -2.19 24.22
CA ILE A 55 -15.58 -2.82 23.68
C ILE A 55 -15.71 -4.24 24.26
N LYS A 56 -16.66 -4.40 25.19
CA LYS A 56 -16.94 -5.65 25.95
C LYS A 56 -18.28 -6.31 25.59
N VAL A 57 -18.94 -5.82 24.54
CA VAL A 57 -20.31 -6.17 24.14
C VAL A 57 -20.33 -6.54 22.67
N SER A 58 -21.18 -7.50 22.30
CA SER A 58 -21.31 -7.96 20.91
C SER A 58 -22.61 -7.46 20.29
N GLY A 59 -22.55 -7.19 18.99
CA GLY A 59 -23.76 -7.14 18.17
C GLY A 59 -24.26 -8.56 17.85
N SER A 60 -25.10 -8.65 16.84
CA SER A 60 -25.44 -9.91 16.18
C SER A 60 -25.26 -9.78 14.68
N GLU A 61 -25.26 -10.90 13.98
CA GLU A 61 -25.34 -10.92 12.52
C GLU A 61 -26.57 -10.10 12.07
N GLY A 62 -26.39 -9.24 11.07
CA GLY A 62 -27.40 -8.29 10.59
C GLY A 62 -27.73 -7.11 11.52
N ALA A 63 -27.23 -7.09 12.76
CA ALA A 63 -27.40 -5.99 13.72
C ALA A 63 -26.11 -5.74 14.52
N PRO A 64 -25.02 -5.29 13.87
CA PRO A 64 -23.78 -4.98 14.55
C PRO A 64 -23.96 -3.79 15.49
N ILE A 65 -23.13 -3.70 16.53
CA ILE A 65 -22.99 -2.47 17.31
C ILE A 65 -22.05 -1.54 16.56
N LYS A 66 -22.47 -0.29 16.37
CA LYS A 66 -21.70 0.70 15.61
C LYS A 66 -21.06 1.74 16.54
N PHE A 67 -19.79 2.03 16.33
CA PHE A 67 -19.08 3.15 16.94
C PHE A 67 -18.66 4.09 15.81
N GLY A 68 -19.26 5.28 15.78
CA GLY A 68 -19.14 6.21 14.68
C GLY A 68 -19.02 7.66 15.10
N SER A 69 -19.26 8.58 14.18
CA SER A 69 -19.28 10.02 14.46
C SER A 69 -20.57 10.71 14.02
N TYR A 70 -20.84 11.90 14.56
CA TYR A 70 -21.96 12.76 14.17
C TYR A 70 -21.57 14.24 14.16
N GLY A 71 -22.40 15.07 13.54
CA GLY A 71 -22.18 16.52 13.46
C GLY A 71 -21.29 16.91 12.29
N THR A 72 -20.63 18.06 12.40
CA THR A 72 -19.82 18.68 11.35
C THR A 72 -18.43 19.04 11.86
N GLY A 73 -17.45 19.22 10.96
CA GLY A 73 -16.06 19.53 11.30
C GLY A 73 -15.12 18.32 11.23
N ALA A 74 -14.00 18.40 11.95
CA ALA A 74 -12.98 17.35 11.99
C ALA A 74 -13.50 16.06 12.65
N ALA A 75 -12.95 14.90 12.26
CA ALA A 75 -13.27 13.63 12.90
C ALA A 75 -13.02 13.69 14.43
N PRO A 76 -13.84 13.03 15.25
CA PRO A 76 -13.55 12.90 16.68
C PRO A 76 -12.25 12.13 16.86
N VAL A 77 -11.42 12.59 17.81
CA VAL A 77 -10.10 12.00 18.06
C VAL A 77 -10.11 11.22 19.37
N ILE A 78 -9.67 9.96 19.31
CA ILE A 78 -9.31 9.17 20.49
C ILE A 78 -7.79 9.28 20.69
N HIS A 79 -7.40 9.69 21.89
CA HIS A 79 -6.01 9.87 22.34
C HIS A 79 -5.88 9.20 23.72
N GLY A 80 -4.78 8.54 24.01
CA GLY A 80 -4.53 8.02 25.35
C GLY A 80 -3.13 7.45 25.51
N THR A 81 -2.78 7.03 26.72
CA THR A 81 -1.49 6.36 26.97
C THR A 81 -1.54 4.84 26.72
N GLY A 82 -2.74 4.27 26.61
CA GLY A 82 -2.99 2.87 26.31
C GLY A 82 -3.31 2.64 24.84
N ASP A 83 -4.12 1.63 24.56
CA ASP A 83 -4.71 1.46 23.23
C ASP A 83 -5.74 2.58 22.98
N GLY A 84 -6.07 2.85 21.72
CA GLY A 84 -7.20 3.70 21.37
C GLY A 84 -8.53 2.98 21.59
N ILE A 85 -8.71 1.88 20.86
CA ILE A 85 -9.83 0.96 21.01
C ILE A 85 -9.28 -0.41 21.37
N HIS A 86 -9.79 -0.98 22.45
CA HIS A 86 -9.42 -2.31 22.90
C HIS A 86 -10.63 -3.23 22.96
N SER A 87 -10.47 -4.46 22.49
CA SER A 87 -11.51 -5.48 22.64
C SER A 87 -10.94 -6.88 22.76
N LEU A 88 -11.60 -7.66 23.62
CA LEU A 88 -11.45 -9.10 23.68
C LEU A 88 -12.84 -9.72 23.58
N TYR A 89 -13.00 -10.70 22.70
CA TYR A 89 -14.21 -11.52 22.56
C TYR A 89 -15.47 -10.85 22.00
N ALA A 90 -15.45 -9.55 21.69
CA ALA A 90 -16.61 -8.91 21.08
C ALA A 90 -16.73 -9.26 19.59
N THR A 91 -17.95 -9.47 19.12
CA THR A 91 -18.25 -9.83 17.73
C THR A 91 -19.32 -8.91 17.14
N ASN A 92 -19.37 -8.83 15.81
CA ASN A 92 -20.36 -8.02 15.07
C ASN A 92 -20.25 -6.54 15.43
N ILE A 93 -19.08 -5.96 15.17
CA ILE A 93 -18.73 -4.57 15.50
C ILE A 93 -18.39 -3.79 14.23
N VAL A 94 -18.85 -2.54 14.17
CA VAL A 94 -18.44 -1.59 13.14
C VAL A 94 -17.80 -0.39 13.81
N ILE A 95 -16.57 -0.06 13.40
CA ILE A 95 -15.86 1.17 13.78
C ILE A 95 -15.77 2.04 12.53
N GLU A 96 -16.26 3.27 12.58
CA GLU A 96 -16.29 4.13 11.40
C GLU A 96 -16.12 5.64 11.65
N ASN A 97 -15.51 6.35 10.69
CA ASN A 97 -15.47 7.82 10.65
C ASN A 97 -14.89 8.47 11.92
N ILE A 98 -13.85 7.88 12.49
CA ILE A 98 -13.14 8.37 13.68
C ILE A 98 -11.64 8.46 13.41
N LYS A 99 -10.94 9.29 14.20
CA LYS A 99 -9.48 9.35 14.22
C LYS A 99 -8.95 8.79 15.54
N ILE A 100 -7.88 8.02 15.48
CA ILE A 100 -7.14 7.53 16.66
C ILE A 100 -5.71 8.02 16.52
N SER A 101 -5.23 8.80 17.48
CA SER A 101 -3.91 9.42 17.35
C SER A 101 -3.20 9.66 18.66
N ASN A 102 -1.87 9.60 18.63
CA ASN A 102 -0.99 9.77 19.79
C ASN A 102 -1.32 8.77 20.91
N VAL A 103 -1.62 7.52 20.54
CA VAL A 103 -1.88 6.47 21.52
C VAL A 103 -0.61 5.70 21.87
N GLY A 104 -0.41 5.37 23.15
CA GLY A 104 0.80 4.65 23.60
C GLY A 104 0.83 3.16 23.23
N GLY A 105 -0.34 2.55 23.00
CA GLY A 105 -0.53 1.17 22.56
C GLY A 105 -0.94 1.08 21.10
N ALA A 106 -1.72 0.06 20.76
CA ALA A 106 -2.33 -0.09 19.45
C ALA A 106 -3.41 0.98 19.25
N ALA A 107 -3.59 1.47 18.02
CA ALA A 107 -4.77 2.25 17.70
C ALA A 107 -6.04 1.41 17.89
N ILE A 108 -6.02 0.18 17.38
CA ILE A 108 -7.06 -0.81 17.59
C ILE A 108 -6.40 -2.13 17.95
N TYR A 109 -6.74 -2.69 19.11
CA TYR A 109 -6.40 -4.05 19.48
C TYR A 109 -7.68 -4.88 19.65
N ALA A 110 -7.83 -5.94 18.86
CA ALA A 110 -8.97 -6.84 18.95
C ALA A 110 -8.52 -8.32 18.93
N GLY A 111 -8.77 -9.04 20.04
CA GLY A 111 -8.36 -10.44 20.20
C GLY A 111 -9.53 -11.39 20.46
N ASN A 112 -9.54 -12.55 19.80
CA ASN A 112 -10.63 -13.54 19.82
C ASN A 112 -11.95 -12.95 19.33
N VAL A 113 -11.93 -12.26 18.18
CA VAL A 113 -13.06 -11.47 17.66
C VAL A 113 -13.50 -11.93 16.27
N SER A 114 -14.78 -11.76 15.94
CA SER A 114 -15.29 -12.08 14.60
C SER A 114 -16.32 -11.07 14.10
N ASN A 115 -16.44 -10.93 12.78
CA ASN A 115 -17.37 -10.03 12.11
C ASN A 115 -17.12 -8.57 12.49
N TRP A 116 -15.90 -8.09 12.25
CA TRP A 116 -15.55 -6.68 12.47
C TRP A 116 -15.37 -5.95 11.15
N THR A 117 -15.85 -4.72 11.11
CA THR A 117 -15.57 -3.79 10.01
C THR A 117 -14.96 -2.51 10.58
N VAL A 118 -13.77 -2.16 10.11
CA VAL A 118 -13.12 -0.88 10.35
C VAL A 118 -13.14 -0.12 9.03
N ARG A 119 -13.84 1.01 8.96
CA ARG A 119 -13.98 1.76 7.71
C ARG A 119 -13.90 3.26 7.90
N ASN A 120 -13.23 3.97 6.99
CA ASN A 120 -13.06 5.43 7.09
C ASN A 120 -12.43 5.83 8.43
N VAL A 121 -11.43 5.07 8.90
CA VAL A 121 -10.71 5.36 10.14
C VAL A 121 -9.34 5.92 9.81
N GLU A 122 -8.95 6.98 10.51
CA GLU A 122 -7.61 7.55 10.44
C GLU A 122 -6.82 7.17 11.70
N VAL A 123 -5.63 6.62 11.49
CA VAL A 123 -4.66 6.31 12.54
C VAL A 123 -3.39 7.10 12.29
N ASP A 124 -2.93 7.87 13.28
CA ASP A 124 -1.67 8.64 13.19
C ASP A 124 -0.90 8.58 14.51
N LYS A 125 0.39 8.23 14.48
CA LYS A 125 1.28 8.26 15.67
C LYS A 125 0.80 7.37 16.82
N SER A 126 0.38 6.16 16.50
CA SER A 126 0.12 5.14 17.52
C SER A 126 1.36 4.32 17.84
N GLY A 127 1.41 3.80 19.06
CA GLY A 127 2.42 2.84 19.50
C GLY A 127 3.68 3.50 20.04
N VAL A 128 4.47 2.68 20.73
CA VAL A 128 5.82 3.00 21.19
C VAL A 128 6.76 1.88 20.76
N SER A 129 8.06 2.16 20.74
CA SER A 129 9.09 1.16 20.41
C SER A 129 8.89 -0.16 21.18
N GLY A 130 8.91 -1.28 20.46
CA GLY A 130 8.80 -2.63 21.02
C GLY A 130 7.36 -3.16 21.19
N LYS A 131 6.34 -2.42 20.77
CA LYS A 131 4.96 -2.92 20.63
C LYS A 131 4.71 -3.44 19.20
N SER A 132 3.84 -4.43 19.09
CA SER A 132 3.41 -4.98 17.80
C SER A 132 2.19 -4.21 17.28
N GLY A 133 2.12 -4.00 15.97
CA GLY A 133 0.92 -3.65 15.20
C GLY A 133 0.05 -2.48 15.70
N SER A 134 -0.09 -1.42 14.91
CA SER A 134 -1.02 -0.33 15.21
C SER A 134 -2.49 -0.75 15.13
N VAL A 135 -2.88 -1.44 14.05
CA VAL A 135 -4.20 -2.05 13.91
C VAL A 135 -4.03 -3.56 13.98
N THR A 136 -4.43 -4.14 15.10
CA THR A 136 -4.17 -5.54 15.44
C THR A 136 -5.46 -6.35 15.57
N PHE A 137 -5.56 -7.44 14.80
CA PHE A 137 -6.62 -8.45 14.92
C PHE A 137 -6.02 -9.83 15.12
N ARG A 138 -6.44 -10.55 16.17
CA ARG A 138 -5.89 -11.87 16.51
C ARG A 138 -6.97 -12.88 16.79
N THR A 139 -6.87 -14.07 16.20
CA THR A 139 -7.76 -15.22 16.39
C THR A 139 -9.21 -14.89 16.10
N GLY A 140 -9.76 -15.36 14.98
CA GLY A 140 -11.19 -15.19 14.71
C GLY A 140 -11.53 -15.22 13.23
N GLU A 141 -12.62 -14.57 12.85
CA GLU A 141 -13.15 -14.68 11.48
C GLU A 141 -13.77 -13.39 10.96
N ASN A 142 -13.78 -13.20 9.64
CA ASN A 142 -14.49 -12.14 8.93
C ASN A 142 -14.11 -10.74 9.44
N ILE A 143 -12.88 -10.33 9.16
CA ILE A 143 -12.36 -9.00 9.48
C ILE A 143 -12.22 -8.21 8.18
N THR A 144 -12.92 -7.08 8.10
CA THR A 144 -12.78 -6.11 7.02
C THR A 144 -12.14 -4.83 7.53
N ILE A 145 -11.08 -4.37 6.88
CA ILE A 145 -10.52 -3.03 7.04
C ILE A 145 -10.57 -2.38 5.67
N GLU A 146 -11.29 -1.26 5.55
CA GLU A 146 -11.49 -0.60 4.26
C GLU A 146 -11.42 0.92 4.33
N ASN A 147 -11.00 1.56 3.23
CA ASN A 147 -11.04 3.02 3.07
C ASN A 147 -10.41 3.77 4.26
N SER A 148 -9.36 3.21 4.86
CA SER A 148 -8.76 3.71 6.09
C SER A 148 -7.30 4.11 5.87
N LYS A 149 -6.85 5.11 6.63
CA LYS A 149 -5.48 5.64 6.57
C LYS A 149 -4.74 5.31 7.86
N ILE A 150 -3.58 4.69 7.75
CA ILE A 150 -2.70 4.34 8.88
C ILE A 150 -1.33 4.95 8.58
N ALA A 151 -0.88 5.88 9.41
CA ALA A 151 0.34 6.64 9.14
C ALA A 151 1.21 6.82 10.38
N ASN A 152 2.53 6.84 10.17
CA ASN A 152 3.54 7.26 11.15
C ASN A 152 3.45 6.49 12.48
N VAL A 153 3.28 5.18 12.42
CA VAL A 153 3.07 4.33 13.60
C VAL A 153 4.38 3.69 14.07
N HIS A 154 4.42 3.20 15.31
CA HIS A 154 5.51 2.36 15.80
C HIS A 154 5.09 0.89 15.91
N GLY A 155 5.84 0.00 15.26
CA GLY A 155 5.45 -1.39 14.99
C GLY A 155 4.78 -1.51 13.61
N ASP A 156 4.24 -2.69 13.30
CA ASP A 156 3.56 -2.89 12.02
C ASP A 156 2.39 -1.90 11.83
N GLY A 157 2.11 -1.50 10.59
CA GLY A 157 0.91 -0.71 10.30
C GLY A 157 -0.34 -1.49 10.66
N VAL A 158 -0.44 -2.70 10.11
CA VAL A 158 -1.50 -3.66 10.39
C VAL A 158 -0.89 -5.00 10.74
N TRP A 159 -1.36 -5.62 11.82
CA TRP A 159 -0.97 -6.98 12.20
C TRP A 159 -2.18 -7.89 12.40
N ILE A 160 -2.31 -8.90 11.54
CA ILE A 160 -3.39 -9.89 11.62
C ILE A 160 -2.80 -11.27 11.88
N GLU A 161 -3.37 -12.01 12.83
CA GLU A 161 -2.91 -13.36 13.16
C GLU A 161 -4.10 -14.31 13.35
N LYS A 162 -4.06 -15.50 12.73
CA LYS A 162 -5.07 -16.57 12.92
C LYS A 162 -6.50 -16.11 12.61
N VAL A 163 -6.68 -15.36 11.52
CA VAL A 163 -8.00 -14.92 11.08
C VAL A 163 -8.40 -15.65 9.80
N ASN A 164 -9.62 -16.19 9.81
CA ASN A 164 -10.25 -16.79 8.63
C ASN A 164 -11.24 -15.78 8.00
N GLY A 165 -10.99 -15.35 6.77
CA GLY A 165 -11.78 -14.30 6.11
C GLY A 165 -11.24 -12.93 6.47
N VAL A 166 -10.25 -12.47 5.70
CA VAL A 166 -9.67 -11.13 5.84
C VAL A 166 -9.93 -10.36 4.54
N LYS A 167 -10.44 -9.14 4.67
CA LYS A 167 -10.56 -8.18 3.57
C LYS A 167 -9.83 -6.90 3.94
N PHE A 168 -8.76 -6.60 3.22
CA PHE A 168 -7.99 -5.37 3.36
C PHE A 168 -8.13 -4.59 2.05
N LEU A 169 -9.02 -3.61 2.03
CA LEU A 169 -9.53 -3.00 0.80
C LEU A 169 -9.31 -1.48 0.77
N ASN A 170 -8.68 -0.94 -0.27
CA ASN A 170 -8.63 0.50 -0.51
C ASN A 170 -8.06 1.30 0.68
N ASN A 171 -7.07 0.75 1.37
CA ASN A 171 -6.43 1.42 2.50
C ASN A 171 -5.13 2.09 2.08
N THR A 172 -4.76 3.12 2.83
CA THR A 172 -3.44 3.76 2.75
C THR A 172 -2.65 3.44 4.01
N VAL A 173 -1.49 2.80 3.88
CA VAL A 173 -0.58 2.52 5.01
C VAL A 173 0.78 3.12 4.70
N THR A 174 1.24 4.04 5.55
CA THR A 174 2.48 4.80 5.33
C THR A 174 3.35 4.81 6.58
N ASN A 175 4.66 4.66 6.40
CA ASN A 175 5.66 4.92 7.43
C ASN A 175 5.45 4.14 8.74
N SER A 176 5.60 2.81 8.67
CA SER A 176 5.60 1.94 9.86
C SER A 176 7.01 1.87 10.44
N HIS A 177 7.25 2.50 11.59
CA HIS A 177 8.59 2.64 12.15
C HIS A 177 8.90 1.54 13.17
N GLY A 178 10.16 1.08 13.18
CA GLY A 178 10.68 0.15 14.17
C GLY A 178 11.47 -0.98 13.55
N THR A 179 12.33 -1.62 14.34
CA THR A 179 13.27 -2.64 13.85
C THR A 179 12.61 -3.93 13.35
N ALA A 180 11.31 -4.09 13.58
CA ALA A 180 10.51 -5.24 13.19
C ALA A 180 9.19 -4.82 12.54
N ALA A 181 9.08 -3.58 12.05
CA ALA A 181 7.82 -3.01 11.58
C ALA A 181 7.62 -3.23 10.08
N ASP A 182 6.76 -4.16 9.70
CA ASP A 182 6.28 -4.27 8.33
C ASP A 182 5.17 -3.23 8.06
N GLY A 183 4.93 -2.87 6.80
CA GLY A 183 3.74 -2.10 6.44
C GLY A 183 2.47 -2.81 6.89
N VAL A 184 2.31 -4.04 6.39
CA VAL A 184 1.24 -4.96 6.79
C VAL A 184 1.82 -6.36 7.01
N GLN A 185 1.45 -6.99 8.12
CA GLN A 185 1.80 -8.39 8.40
C GLN A 185 0.55 -9.24 8.68
N MET A 186 0.41 -10.37 8.00
CA MET A 186 -0.63 -11.37 8.26
C MET A 186 -0.05 -12.77 8.45
N ASN A 187 -0.32 -13.38 9.60
CA ASN A 187 0.23 -14.69 9.98
C ASN A 187 -0.90 -15.71 10.19
N ASP A 188 -0.68 -16.95 9.76
CA ASP A 188 -1.57 -18.09 9.99
C ASP A 188 -3.05 -17.84 9.63
N SER A 189 -3.28 -16.98 8.65
CA SER A 189 -4.61 -16.50 8.26
C SER A 189 -5.02 -17.11 6.92
N SER A 190 -6.32 -17.18 6.66
CA SER A 190 -6.88 -17.82 5.47
C SER A 190 -8.02 -17.04 4.84
N ASN A 191 -8.29 -17.29 3.56
CA ASN A 191 -9.32 -16.57 2.80
C ASN A 191 -9.08 -15.06 2.86
N ILE A 192 -7.89 -14.66 2.40
CA ILE A 192 -7.36 -13.30 2.48
C ILE A 192 -7.56 -12.63 1.12
N LEU A 193 -8.12 -11.42 1.13
CA LEU A 193 -8.16 -10.51 -0.01
C LEU A 193 -7.49 -9.19 0.39
N ILE A 194 -6.41 -8.83 -0.31
CA ILE A 194 -5.70 -7.56 -0.21
C ILE A 194 -5.86 -6.89 -1.57
N HIS A 195 -6.71 -5.87 -1.64
CA HIS A 195 -7.08 -5.24 -2.92
C HIS A 195 -7.15 -3.71 -2.86
N GLY A 196 -6.65 -3.03 -3.89
CA GLY A 196 -6.79 -1.58 -4.05
C GLY A 196 -5.99 -0.74 -3.05
N ASN A 197 -5.04 -1.34 -2.32
CA ASN A 197 -4.34 -0.63 -1.24
C ASN A 197 -3.09 0.09 -1.77
N HIS A 198 -2.76 1.20 -1.11
CA HIS A 198 -1.48 1.88 -1.25
C HIS A 198 -0.67 1.69 0.04
N ILE A 199 0.43 0.93 -0.05
CA ILE A 199 1.29 0.62 1.10
C ILE A 199 2.69 1.12 0.79
N ASP A 200 3.13 2.14 1.52
CA ASP A 200 4.39 2.83 1.29
C ASP A 200 5.26 2.82 2.55
N GLN A 201 6.48 2.31 2.41
CA GLN A 201 7.51 2.24 3.44
C GLN A 201 8.77 3.04 3.08
N THR A 202 8.74 3.93 2.08
CA THR A 202 9.88 4.77 1.67
C THR A 202 10.39 5.67 2.80
N GLY A 203 9.48 6.32 3.55
CA GLY A 203 9.81 7.14 4.71
C GLY A 203 9.92 6.36 6.02
N ALA A 204 9.79 5.03 5.99
CA ALA A 204 9.80 4.21 7.19
C ALA A 204 11.22 4.01 7.73
N ALA A 205 11.36 4.10 9.04
CA ALA A 205 12.59 3.72 9.75
C ALA A 205 12.48 2.23 10.13
N SER A 206 12.53 1.35 9.14
CA SER A 206 12.37 -0.10 9.30
C SER A 206 13.24 -0.89 8.32
N PRO A 207 13.85 -2.01 8.75
CA PRO A 207 14.50 -2.95 7.84
C PRO A 207 13.53 -3.94 7.18
N LYS A 208 12.23 -3.86 7.49
CA LYS A 208 11.22 -4.82 7.06
C LYS A 208 10.49 -4.37 5.81
N GLY A 209 9.55 -5.18 5.34
CA GLY A 209 8.95 -5.00 4.04
C GLY A 209 7.62 -4.28 4.05
N VAL A 210 7.08 -4.14 2.85
CA VAL A 210 5.78 -3.53 2.61
C VAL A 210 4.67 -4.48 3.06
N LEU A 211 4.72 -5.74 2.62
CA LEU A 211 3.71 -6.75 2.93
C LEU A 211 4.36 -8.09 3.31
N THR A 212 4.01 -8.61 4.48
CA THR A 212 4.47 -9.92 4.96
C THR A 212 3.30 -10.85 5.23
N LEU A 213 3.25 -11.98 4.52
CA LEU A 213 2.29 -13.07 4.72
C LEU A 213 3.03 -14.33 5.18
N ILE A 214 2.75 -14.81 6.39
CA ILE A 214 3.37 -16.03 6.93
C ILE A 214 2.33 -17.13 7.05
N ARG A 215 2.55 -18.23 6.34
CA ARG A 215 1.62 -19.36 6.20
C ARG A 215 0.20 -18.95 5.76
N PRO A 216 0.05 -18.08 4.74
CA PRO A 216 -1.27 -17.75 4.22
C PRO A 216 -1.90 -18.98 3.54
N VAL A 217 -3.23 -19.11 3.63
CA VAL A 217 -3.99 -20.12 2.89
C VAL A 217 -5.12 -19.47 2.11
N ASN A 218 -5.18 -19.68 0.80
CA ASN A 218 -6.16 -19.02 -0.08
C ASN A 218 -6.08 -17.49 0.06
N ALA A 219 -4.94 -16.93 -0.35
CA ALA A 219 -4.67 -15.49 -0.31
C ALA A 219 -4.60 -14.91 -1.71
N VAL A 220 -5.21 -13.74 -1.88
CA VAL A 220 -5.17 -12.96 -3.12
C VAL A 220 -4.68 -11.56 -2.78
N VAL A 221 -3.61 -11.14 -3.44
CA VAL A 221 -3.03 -9.79 -3.38
C VAL A 221 -3.15 -9.21 -4.79
N GLU A 222 -4.07 -8.29 -5.00
CA GLU A 222 -4.40 -7.78 -6.32
C GLU A 222 -4.63 -6.27 -6.39
N ASP A 223 -4.24 -5.63 -7.49
CA ASP A 223 -4.51 -4.20 -7.73
C ASP A 223 -4.01 -3.29 -6.60
N ASN A 224 -2.81 -3.56 -6.06
CA ASN A 224 -2.19 -2.73 -5.02
C ASN A 224 -0.97 -1.98 -5.55
N VAL A 225 -0.66 -0.84 -4.93
CA VAL A 225 0.59 -0.10 -5.09
C VAL A 225 1.45 -0.31 -3.84
N LEU A 226 2.61 -0.92 -4.00
CA LEU A 226 3.49 -1.36 -2.90
C LEU A 226 4.89 -0.77 -3.09
N THR A 227 5.25 0.21 -2.28
CA THR A 227 6.47 1.00 -2.51
C THR A 227 7.42 0.98 -1.31
N GLY A 228 8.71 0.85 -1.58
CA GLY A 228 9.78 1.03 -0.60
C GLY A 228 10.07 -0.21 0.24
N GLY A 229 10.54 0.02 1.47
CA GLY A 229 10.85 -1.02 2.44
C GLY A 229 12.13 -1.81 2.15
N GLY A 230 12.49 -2.68 3.10
CA GLY A 230 13.58 -3.64 2.95
C GLY A 230 13.30 -4.73 1.91
N PHE A 231 12.03 -4.99 1.61
CA PHE A 231 11.53 -5.89 0.56
C PHE A 231 10.06 -5.55 0.27
N GLY A 232 9.54 -5.93 -0.90
CA GLY A 232 8.13 -5.74 -1.26
C GLY A 232 7.22 -6.72 -0.49
N ILE A 233 6.92 -7.86 -1.11
CA ILE A 233 6.05 -8.91 -0.59
C ILE A 233 6.87 -10.13 -0.13
N SER A 234 6.78 -10.48 1.15
CA SER A 234 7.27 -11.75 1.68
C SER A 234 6.09 -12.70 1.92
N ALA A 235 5.86 -13.65 1.00
CA ALA A 235 4.74 -14.58 1.06
C ALA A 235 5.21 -16.00 1.41
N GLN A 236 5.55 -16.22 2.66
CA GLN A 236 6.27 -17.40 3.11
C GLN A 236 5.36 -18.56 3.51
N ALA A 237 5.77 -19.77 3.15
CA ALA A 237 5.15 -21.02 3.60
C ALA A 237 3.63 -21.13 3.31
N GLY A 238 3.16 -20.49 2.24
CA GLY A 238 1.76 -20.38 1.88
C GLY A 238 1.24 -21.56 1.05
N LYS A 239 -0.08 -21.61 0.94
CA LYS A 239 -0.81 -22.58 0.12
C LYS A 239 -1.94 -21.88 -0.64
N THR A 240 -1.91 -21.95 -1.97
CA THR A 240 -2.89 -21.26 -2.83
C THR A 240 -2.79 -19.75 -2.61
N VAL A 241 -1.81 -19.14 -3.26
CA VAL A 241 -1.51 -17.71 -3.15
C VAL A 241 -1.47 -17.11 -4.54
N THR A 242 -2.31 -16.11 -4.79
CA THR A 242 -2.30 -15.30 -6.01
C THR A 242 -1.77 -13.92 -5.68
N ILE A 243 -0.77 -13.47 -6.43
CA ILE A 243 -0.22 -12.12 -6.36
C ILE A 243 -0.31 -11.59 -7.79
N ARG A 244 -1.28 -10.73 -8.07
CA ARG A 244 -1.52 -10.28 -9.44
C ARG A 244 -1.79 -8.81 -9.60
N ASP A 245 -1.48 -8.26 -10.76
CA ASP A 245 -1.88 -6.90 -11.14
C ASP A 245 -1.48 -5.83 -10.10
N ASN A 246 -0.37 -6.04 -9.39
CA ASN A 246 0.18 -5.07 -8.44
C ASN A 246 1.31 -4.27 -9.10
N ASP A 247 1.46 -3.02 -8.66
CA ASP A 247 2.68 -2.23 -8.83
C ASP A 247 3.55 -2.42 -7.59
N ILE A 248 4.79 -2.91 -7.78
CA ILE A 248 5.74 -3.21 -6.71
C ILE A 248 7.08 -2.57 -7.02
N SER A 249 7.49 -1.59 -6.21
CA SER A 249 8.66 -0.77 -6.51
C SER A 249 9.46 -0.32 -5.29
N GLY A 250 10.68 0.17 -5.50
CA GLY A 250 11.48 0.86 -4.48
C GLY A 250 12.04 -0.02 -3.35
N PHE A 251 12.01 -1.35 -3.48
CA PHE A 251 12.50 -2.29 -2.47
C PHE A 251 14.04 -2.36 -2.45
N LYS A 252 14.69 -1.37 -1.81
CA LYS A 252 16.15 -1.16 -1.88
C LYS A 252 16.89 -1.30 -0.53
N GLY A 253 16.29 -1.90 0.50
CA GLY A 253 16.95 -1.97 1.82
C GLY A 253 18.25 -2.79 1.85
N TYR A 254 18.45 -3.72 0.92
CA TYR A 254 19.59 -4.64 0.87
C TYR A 254 19.88 -5.14 -0.56
N ASP A 255 21.10 -5.63 -0.81
CA ASP A 255 21.46 -6.31 -2.08
C ASP A 255 20.62 -7.58 -2.35
N TRP A 256 20.01 -8.13 -1.30
CA TRP A 256 19.12 -9.30 -1.37
C TRP A 256 17.64 -8.93 -1.39
N SER A 257 17.28 -7.64 -1.37
CA SER A 257 15.89 -7.18 -1.42
C SER A 257 15.17 -7.75 -2.63
N PHE A 258 13.86 -7.95 -2.50
CA PHE A 258 13.07 -8.58 -3.54
C PHE A 258 11.69 -7.93 -3.64
N ALA A 259 11.07 -8.02 -4.81
CA ALA A 259 9.68 -7.65 -5.02
C ALA A 259 8.76 -8.70 -4.40
N VAL A 260 9.01 -9.99 -4.67
CA VAL A 260 8.23 -11.11 -4.11
C VAL A 260 9.18 -12.23 -3.71
N ALA A 261 9.10 -12.72 -2.47
CA ALA A 261 9.81 -13.94 -2.08
C ALA A 261 8.94 -14.98 -1.38
N LEU A 262 9.33 -16.24 -1.58
CA LEU A 262 8.73 -17.41 -0.94
C LEU A 262 9.73 -18.55 -0.71
N GLY A 263 9.41 -19.40 0.27
CA GLY A 263 10.09 -20.67 0.52
C GLY A 263 11.15 -20.65 1.63
N GLU A 264 11.40 -19.50 2.27
CA GLU A 264 12.41 -19.34 3.31
C GLU A 264 12.02 -20.00 4.63
N THR A 265 10.76 -19.89 5.03
CA THR A 265 10.32 -20.33 6.37
C THR A 265 9.35 -21.51 6.36
N GLY A 266 9.20 -22.18 5.22
CA GLY A 266 8.39 -23.39 5.12
C GLY A 266 8.02 -23.78 3.69
N THR A 267 7.17 -24.80 3.57
CA THR A 267 6.66 -25.28 2.28
C THR A 267 5.76 -24.23 1.63
N ALA A 268 6.10 -23.83 0.40
CA ALA A 268 5.31 -22.95 -0.44
C ALA A 268 4.70 -23.76 -1.59
N LYS A 269 3.38 -23.69 -1.76
CA LYS A 269 2.68 -24.48 -2.77
C LYS A 269 1.54 -23.71 -3.44
N ASP A 270 1.40 -23.92 -4.75
CA ASP A 270 0.31 -23.36 -5.56
C ASP A 270 0.33 -21.82 -5.52
N TYR A 271 1.38 -21.24 -6.09
CA TYR A 271 1.53 -19.79 -6.23
C TYR A 271 1.31 -19.40 -7.68
N ASP A 272 0.52 -18.36 -7.89
CA ASP A 272 0.29 -17.70 -9.17
C ASP A 272 0.70 -16.23 -9.02
N ILE A 273 1.77 -15.84 -9.70
CA ILE A 273 2.35 -14.50 -9.65
C ILE A 273 2.26 -13.93 -11.07
N SER A 274 1.30 -13.06 -11.32
CA SER A 274 0.97 -12.67 -12.69
C SER A 274 0.45 -11.25 -12.89
N GLY A 275 0.67 -10.63 -14.05
CA GLY A 275 0.17 -9.27 -14.32
C GLY A 275 0.82 -8.15 -13.50
N ASN A 276 1.79 -8.46 -12.63
CA ASN A 276 2.42 -7.45 -11.78
C ASN A 276 3.42 -6.62 -12.60
N HIS A 277 3.53 -5.34 -12.25
CA HIS A 277 4.63 -4.48 -12.65
C HIS A 277 5.63 -4.40 -11.50
N ILE A 278 6.85 -4.87 -11.75
CA ILE A 278 7.90 -5.00 -10.75
C ILE A 278 9.11 -4.19 -11.21
N HIS A 279 9.42 -3.12 -10.48
CA HIS A 279 10.48 -2.20 -10.92
C HIS A 279 11.28 -1.56 -9.79
N ASP A 280 12.32 -0.84 -10.18
CA ASP A 280 13.17 0.00 -9.33
C ASP A 280 13.64 -0.71 -8.04
N GLY A 281 14.37 -1.81 -8.20
CA GLY A 281 14.71 -2.65 -7.06
C GLY A 281 15.85 -3.63 -7.30
N ALA A 282 16.03 -4.54 -6.34
CA ALA A 282 17.05 -5.57 -6.43
C ALA A 282 16.56 -6.79 -7.23
N TRP A 283 15.93 -7.77 -6.59
CA TRP A 283 15.47 -8.98 -7.25
C TRP A 283 13.97 -8.93 -7.53
N GLY A 284 13.51 -9.51 -8.64
CA GLY A 284 12.07 -9.63 -8.92
C GLY A 284 11.41 -10.68 -8.02
N VAL A 285 11.10 -11.84 -8.59
CA VAL A 285 10.56 -12.98 -7.85
C VAL A 285 11.68 -13.90 -7.37
N VAL A 286 11.72 -14.20 -6.07
CA VAL A 286 12.73 -15.04 -5.43
C VAL A 286 12.10 -16.28 -4.81
N VAL A 287 12.42 -17.44 -5.39
CA VAL A 287 12.05 -18.76 -4.86
C VAL A 287 13.28 -19.39 -4.23
N THR A 288 13.33 -19.40 -2.90
CA THR A 288 14.54 -19.77 -2.17
C THR A 288 14.27 -20.61 -0.93
N ALA A 289 15.32 -20.95 -0.17
CA ALA A 289 15.26 -21.62 1.12
C ALA A 289 16.56 -21.41 1.90
N PRO A 290 16.54 -21.51 3.25
CA PRO A 290 17.73 -21.44 4.06
C PRO A 290 18.72 -22.54 3.66
N ILE A 291 20.00 -22.20 3.72
CA ILE A 291 21.08 -23.16 3.47
C ILE A 291 20.95 -24.29 4.51
N GLY A 292 20.87 -25.55 4.05
CA GLY A 292 20.79 -26.72 4.94
C GLY A 292 19.37 -27.11 5.38
N SER A 293 18.30 -26.55 4.79
CA SER A 293 16.89 -26.91 5.06
C SER A 293 16.27 -27.72 3.92
N PRO A 294 16.62 -29.02 3.74
CA PRO A 294 16.19 -29.82 2.59
C PRO A 294 14.71 -30.24 2.60
N SER A 295 13.94 -29.93 3.65
CA SER A 295 12.59 -30.50 3.86
C SER A 295 11.44 -29.63 3.35
N TYR A 296 11.65 -28.35 3.06
CA TYR A 296 10.59 -27.49 2.55
C TYR A 296 10.36 -27.76 1.07
N ALA A 297 9.11 -27.92 0.65
CA ALA A 297 8.76 -28.05 -0.76
C ALA A 297 8.41 -26.67 -1.35
N ARG A 298 8.78 -26.44 -2.61
CA ARG A 298 8.37 -25.29 -3.42
C ARG A 298 7.78 -25.85 -4.69
N THR A 299 6.47 -25.89 -4.82
CA THR A 299 5.84 -26.66 -5.90
C THR A 299 4.68 -25.91 -6.52
N ASN A 300 4.57 -25.99 -7.85
CA ASN A 300 3.53 -25.31 -8.61
C ASN A 300 3.59 -23.78 -8.38
N ILE A 301 4.76 -23.20 -8.66
CA ILE A 301 5.01 -21.76 -8.58
C ILE A 301 5.04 -21.22 -10.01
N ASN A 302 3.98 -20.54 -10.43
CA ASN A 302 3.83 -20.04 -11.79
C ASN A 302 4.04 -18.53 -11.77
N VAL A 303 4.98 -18.05 -12.58
CA VAL A 303 5.35 -16.63 -12.69
C VAL A 303 5.19 -16.22 -14.15
N HIS A 304 4.12 -15.48 -14.46
CA HIS A 304 3.78 -15.20 -15.87
C HIS A 304 3.08 -13.88 -16.10
N ASN A 305 3.16 -13.33 -17.32
CA ASN A 305 2.51 -12.06 -17.66
C ASN A 305 2.89 -10.89 -16.74
N ASN A 306 4.04 -10.96 -16.06
CA ASN A 306 4.56 -9.84 -15.30
C ASN A 306 5.47 -8.99 -16.19
N THR A 307 5.65 -7.75 -15.77
CA THR A 307 6.56 -6.79 -16.35
C THR A 307 7.67 -6.51 -15.36
N PHE A 308 8.92 -6.60 -15.82
CA PHE A 308 10.11 -6.35 -14.99
C PHE A 308 11.02 -5.31 -15.66
N ASP A 309 11.32 -4.23 -14.96
CA ASP A 309 12.27 -3.18 -15.38
C ASP A 309 13.09 -2.63 -14.22
N ASP A 310 14.20 -1.97 -14.52
CA ASP A 310 15.12 -1.39 -13.52
C ASP A 310 15.44 -2.30 -12.31
N LEU A 311 15.75 -3.57 -12.59
CA LEU A 311 16.21 -4.51 -11.57
C LEU A 311 17.72 -4.70 -11.64
N SER A 312 18.40 -4.43 -10.52
CA SER A 312 19.84 -4.72 -10.38
C SER A 312 20.15 -6.22 -10.28
N GLY A 313 19.14 -7.02 -9.92
CA GLY A 313 19.18 -8.48 -9.89
C GLY A 313 18.45 -9.13 -11.07
N ALA A 314 18.10 -10.41 -10.91
CA ALA A 314 17.30 -11.11 -11.92
C ALA A 314 15.80 -10.93 -11.67
N ALA A 315 15.02 -10.87 -12.76
CA ALA A 315 13.55 -10.90 -12.73
C ALA A 315 13.02 -12.17 -12.02
N LEU A 316 13.68 -13.31 -12.24
CA LEU A 316 13.43 -14.53 -11.48
C LEU A 316 14.72 -15.12 -10.91
N LYS A 317 14.71 -15.44 -9.61
CA LYS A 317 15.72 -16.27 -8.96
C LYS A 317 15.10 -17.56 -8.42
N VAL A 318 15.68 -18.70 -8.77
CA VAL A 318 15.33 -20.02 -8.21
C VAL A 318 16.62 -20.77 -7.86
N ASP A 319 16.98 -20.78 -6.58
CA ASP A 319 18.27 -21.31 -6.12
C ASP A 319 18.17 -22.58 -5.26
N ARG A 320 16.96 -23.10 -5.07
CA ARG A 320 16.68 -24.35 -4.33
C ARG A 320 15.67 -25.20 -5.09
N PRO A 321 15.65 -26.54 -4.88
CA PRO A 321 14.72 -27.42 -5.54
C PRO A 321 13.28 -26.90 -5.46
N ALA A 322 12.72 -26.61 -6.64
CA ALA A 322 11.39 -26.06 -6.83
C ALA A 322 10.78 -26.56 -8.14
N SER A 323 9.45 -26.59 -8.22
CA SER A 323 8.72 -26.81 -9.47
C SER A 323 7.74 -25.69 -9.78
N GLY A 324 7.57 -25.39 -11.07
CA GLY A 324 6.82 -24.22 -11.50
C GLY A 324 7.10 -23.87 -12.95
N SER A 325 6.88 -22.61 -13.32
CA SER A 325 7.17 -22.08 -14.66
C SER A 325 7.43 -20.58 -14.63
N PHE A 326 8.22 -20.10 -15.60
CA PHE A 326 8.46 -18.67 -15.84
C PHE A 326 8.21 -18.33 -17.30
N HIS A 327 7.07 -17.73 -17.61
CA HIS A 327 6.66 -17.57 -19.00
C HIS A 327 5.81 -16.35 -19.32
N ASP A 328 5.80 -15.95 -20.60
CA ASP A 328 4.96 -14.85 -21.10
C ASP A 328 5.18 -13.52 -20.32
N ASN A 329 6.37 -13.32 -19.73
CA ASN A 329 6.74 -12.09 -19.05
C ASN A 329 7.44 -11.11 -19.99
N THR A 330 7.29 -9.82 -19.71
CA THR A 330 8.01 -8.73 -20.38
C THR A 330 9.17 -8.28 -19.49
N ILE A 331 10.37 -8.18 -20.04
CA ILE A 331 11.60 -7.89 -19.29
C ILE A 331 12.36 -6.78 -20.03
N GLU A 332 12.72 -5.72 -19.32
CA GLU A 332 13.52 -4.64 -19.88
C GLU A 332 14.93 -5.11 -20.25
N ALA A 333 15.44 -4.61 -21.38
CA ALA A 333 16.82 -4.81 -21.80
C ALA A 333 17.77 -4.20 -20.77
N GLY A 334 18.59 -5.05 -20.15
CA GLY A 334 19.46 -4.68 -19.03
C GLY A 334 19.11 -5.44 -17.75
N THR A 335 17.83 -5.79 -17.57
CA THR A 335 17.41 -6.69 -16.49
C THR A 335 17.79 -8.13 -16.82
N THR A 336 18.46 -8.80 -15.88
CA THR A 336 18.77 -10.22 -16.05
C THR A 336 17.48 -11.04 -15.98
N ALA A 337 17.16 -11.81 -17.02
CA ALA A 337 15.89 -12.53 -17.06
C ALA A 337 15.77 -13.60 -15.95
N THR A 338 16.79 -14.44 -15.76
CA THR A 338 16.74 -15.52 -14.78
C THR A 338 18.08 -15.82 -14.12
N ASN A 339 18.02 -16.23 -12.86
CA ASN A 339 19.09 -16.86 -12.10
C ASN A 339 18.55 -18.16 -11.50
N ILE A 340 18.57 -19.22 -12.31
CA ILE A 340 18.09 -20.56 -11.92
C ILE A 340 19.30 -21.47 -11.71
N SER A 341 19.36 -22.16 -10.58
CA SER A 341 20.48 -23.06 -10.28
C SER A 341 20.57 -24.21 -11.30
N PRO A 342 21.79 -24.67 -11.68
CA PRO A 342 21.97 -25.72 -12.67
C PRO A 342 21.20 -27.02 -12.36
N ALA A 343 21.13 -27.40 -11.08
CA ALA A 343 20.41 -28.61 -10.68
C ALA A 343 18.91 -28.58 -11.01
N ILE A 344 18.29 -27.40 -11.02
CA ILE A 344 16.88 -27.21 -11.37
C ILE A 344 16.70 -27.23 -12.89
N GLN A 345 17.65 -26.63 -13.62
CA GLN A 345 17.69 -26.67 -15.09
C GLN A 345 17.82 -28.12 -15.57
N ASP A 346 18.78 -28.87 -15.02
CA ASP A 346 19.01 -30.29 -15.34
C ASP A 346 17.78 -31.16 -15.01
N ALA A 347 17.08 -30.84 -13.92
CA ALA A 347 15.86 -31.55 -13.52
C ALA A 347 14.62 -31.15 -14.34
N HIS A 348 14.69 -30.08 -15.14
CA HIS A 348 13.59 -29.54 -15.94
C HIS A 348 12.31 -29.26 -15.12
N THR A 349 12.46 -28.92 -13.83
CA THR A 349 11.32 -28.71 -12.93
C THR A 349 10.76 -27.29 -12.96
N PHE A 350 11.50 -26.35 -13.55
CA PHE A 350 11.12 -24.94 -13.65
C PHE A 350 11.39 -24.40 -15.07
N PRO A 351 10.62 -24.83 -16.09
CA PRO A 351 10.78 -24.35 -17.46
C PRO A 351 10.63 -22.84 -17.60
N VAL A 352 11.40 -22.30 -18.55
CA VAL A 352 11.38 -20.89 -18.96
C VAL A 352 10.97 -20.83 -20.43
N SER A 353 9.92 -20.07 -20.78
CA SER A 353 9.40 -20.03 -22.15
C SER A 353 8.68 -18.71 -22.46
N ASN A 354 8.67 -18.28 -23.73
CA ASN A 354 7.88 -17.13 -24.19
C ASN A 354 8.07 -15.81 -23.44
N ASN A 355 9.21 -15.61 -22.73
CA ASN A 355 9.50 -14.30 -22.16
C ASN A 355 10.04 -13.38 -23.25
N HIS A 356 9.64 -12.12 -23.22
CA HIS A 356 9.99 -11.11 -24.21
C HIS A 356 10.92 -10.08 -23.58
N THR A 357 12.05 -9.81 -24.23
CA THR A 357 12.94 -8.71 -23.85
C THR A 357 12.63 -7.48 -24.71
N VAL A 358 12.37 -6.35 -24.07
CA VAL A 358 12.02 -5.07 -24.73
C VAL A 358 13.02 -3.99 -24.34
N ALA A 359 13.29 -3.03 -25.24
CA ALA A 359 14.28 -1.98 -24.96
C ALA A 359 13.81 -0.97 -23.91
N ASN A 360 12.52 -0.67 -23.89
CA ASN A 360 11.82 0.11 -22.87
C ASN A 360 10.48 -0.60 -22.62
N VAL A 361 10.16 -0.81 -21.35
CA VAL A 361 8.89 -1.42 -20.90
C VAL A 361 7.68 -0.50 -21.13
N GLU A 362 7.80 0.82 -20.97
CA GLU A 362 6.73 1.79 -21.21
C GLU A 362 6.26 1.75 -22.67
N ALA A 363 7.19 1.58 -23.61
CA ALA A 363 6.85 1.43 -25.02
C ALA A 363 6.13 0.10 -25.34
N ALA A 364 6.32 -0.93 -24.50
CA ALA A 364 5.72 -2.25 -24.67
C ALA A 364 4.32 -2.33 -24.04
N THR A 365 4.08 -1.64 -22.92
CA THR A 365 2.75 -1.53 -22.28
C THR A 365 1.79 -0.74 -23.16
N LEU A 366 2.23 0.36 -23.77
CA LEU A 366 1.45 1.12 -24.76
C LEU A 366 1.04 0.26 -25.98
N ALA A 367 1.96 -0.58 -26.48
CA ALA A 367 1.67 -1.48 -27.61
C ALA A 367 0.72 -2.64 -27.24
N ALA A 368 0.70 -3.07 -25.98
CA ALA A 368 -0.22 -4.08 -25.47
C ALA A 368 -1.62 -3.52 -25.19
N ALA A 369 -1.72 -2.26 -24.73
CA ALA A 369 -3.00 -1.57 -24.51
C ALA A 369 -3.82 -1.43 -25.81
N ASP A 370 -3.16 -1.25 -26.96
CA ASP A 370 -3.80 -1.24 -28.28
C ASP A 370 -4.42 -2.60 -28.68
N ALA A 371 -4.08 -3.70 -28.01
CA ALA A 371 -4.51 -5.05 -28.37
C ALA A 371 -5.77 -5.56 -27.65
N THR A 372 -6.30 -4.83 -26.64
CA THR A 372 -7.39 -5.35 -25.79
C THR A 372 -8.44 -4.29 -25.42
N ALA A 373 -9.10 -3.70 -26.41
CA ALA A 373 -10.37 -3.00 -26.19
C ALA A 373 -11.55 -3.98 -26.29
N ALA A 374 -12.01 -4.53 -25.16
CA ALA A 374 -13.31 -5.21 -25.07
C ALA A 374 -13.98 -5.10 -23.67
N THR A 375 -14.91 -4.14 -23.59
CA THR A 375 -16.18 -4.10 -22.83
C THR A 375 -16.21 -4.18 -21.29
N THR A 376 -16.69 -3.07 -20.73
CA THR A 376 -17.05 -2.67 -19.35
C THR A 376 -18.30 -3.30 -18.74
N THR A 377 -18.35 -3.39 -17.39
CA THR A 377 -19.43 -3.01 -16.42
C THR A 377 -18.94 -3.40 -15.00
N GLU A 378 -19.10 -2.68 -13.86
CA GLU A 378 -19.96 -1.58 -13.42
C GLU A 378 -19.37 -0.90 -12.14
N ALA A 379 -19.79 0.36 -11.91
CA ALA A 379 -19.30 1.42 -11.01
C ALA A 379 -19.25 1.23 -9.48
N ALA A 380 -18.22 1.82 -8.87
CA ALA A 380 -18.31 2.66 -7.67
C ALA A 380 -17.82 4.07 -8.07
N ALA A 381 -18.38 5.15 -7.51
CA ALA A 381 -18.16 6.52 -8.00
C ALA A 381 -16.66 6.90 -8.04
N ASP A 382 -16.14 6.99 -9.26
CA ASP A 382 -14.81 7.46 -9.65
C ASP A 382 -14.63 8.93 -9.22
N PRO A 383 -13.48 9.35 -8.68
CA PRO A 383 -13.17 10.77 -8.64
C PRO A 383 -13.27 11.36 -10.07
N ALA A 384 -13.95 12.50 -10.21
CA ALA A 384 -14.17 13.13 -11.53
C ALA A 384 -12.87 13.51 -12.27
N VAL A 385 -11.74 13.53 -11.55
CA VAL A 385 -10.36 13.68 -12.03
C VAL A 385 -9.48 12.76 -11.18
N SER A 386 -8.61 11.99 -11.81
CA SER A 386 -7.62 11.14 -11.14
C SER A 386 -6.24 11.42 -11.71
N ALA A 387 -5.32 11.81 -10.83
CA ALA A 387 -3.90 11.96 -11.15
C ALA A 387 -3.17 10.63 -10.93
N VAL A 388 -2.14 10.35 -11.74
CA VAL A 388 -1.34 9.12 -11.67
C VAL A 388 0.14 9.46 -11.77
N HIS A 389 0.92 8.97 -10.82
CA HIS A 389 2.35 9.23 -10.70
C HIS A 389 3.12 9.06 -12.03
N ASP A 390 3.99 10.03 -12.32
CA ASP A 390 4.83 10.05 -13.51
C ASP A 390 6.29 9.78 -13.16
N SER A 391 7.04 9.26 -14.13
CA SER A 391 8.49 9.14 -14.01
C SER A 391 9.22 9.58 -15.26
N LEU A 392 10.41 10.17 -15.08
CA LEU A 392 11.38 10.46 -16.14
C LEU A 392 12.69 9.77 -15.78
N LYS A 393 13.14 8.82 -16.59
CA LYS A 393 14.43 8.13 -16.40
C LYS A 393 15.47 8.65 -17.39
N ILE A 394 16.53 9.30 -16.89
CA ILE A 394 17.67 9.81 -17.66
C ILE A 394 18.85 8.88 -17.50
N LEU A 395 19.04 8.01 -18.49
CA LEU A 395 20.13 7.03 -18.53
C LEU A 395 21.35 7.55 -19.29
N THR A 396 21.11 8.37 -20.31
CA THR A 396 22.14 9.06 -21.09
C THR A 396 21.65 10.47 -21.38
N ASP A 397 22.50 11.46 -21.18
CA ASP A 397 22.21 12.85 -21.53
C ASP A 397 23.07 13.29 -22.72
N THR A 398 22.46 14.05 -23.61
CA THR A 398 23.14 14.60 -24.80
C THR A 398 23.17 16.12 -24.76
N GLY A 399 22.82 16.73 -23.62
CA GLY A 399 22.58 18.16 -23.45
C GLY A 399 21.28 18.66 -24.09
N ALA A 400 20.46 17.77 -24.67
CA ALA A 400 19.13 18.10 -25.18
C ALA A 400 18.07 17.87 -24.09
N ALA A 401 16.95 18.59 -24.18
CA ALA A 401 15.86 18.40 -23.24
C ALA A 401 15.18 17.04 -23.44
N HIS A 402 14.88 16.37 -22.33
CA HIS A 402 14.04 15.17 -22.26
C HIS A 402 12.58 15.60 -22.21
N HIS A 403 11.76 15.00 -23.07
CA HIS A 403 10.38 15.42 -23.28
C HIS A 403 9.42 14.31 -22.88
N GLY A 404 8.26 14.69 -22.34
CA GLY A 404 7.15 13.79 -22.02
C GLY A 404 5.86 14.57 -21.77
N ASN A 405 4.84 13.90 -21.24
CA ASN A 405 3.57 14.52 -20.89
C ASN A 405 3.02 13.96 -19.57
N LEU A 406 2.79 14.82 -18.59
CA LEU A 406 2.26 14.47 -17.25
C LEU A 406 0.81 13.99 -17.25
N LEU A 407 0.04 14.28 -18.31
CA LEU A 407 -1.40 13.99 -18.35
C LEU A 407 -1.72 12.75 -19.18
N GLU A 408 -0.70 12.01 -19.65
CA GLU A 408 -0.87 10.92 -20.60
C GLU A 408 -1.54 9.69 -19.95
N ASN A 409 -1.29 9.48 -18.66
CA ASN A 409 -1.84 8.40 -17.82
C ASN A 409 -2.94 8.87 -16.85
N ASP A 410 -3.27 10.17 -16.86
CA ASP A 410 -4.31 10.77 -16.03
C ASP A 410 -5.70 10.59 -16.64
N SER A 411 -6.76 10.73 -15.83
CA SER A 411 -8.14 10.61 -16.31
C SER A 411 -9.09 11.66 -15.76
N SER A 412 -10.13 11.98 -16.53
CA SER A 412 -11.27 12.77 -16.09
C SER A 412 -12.57 12.32 -16.74
N ASP A 413 -13.68 12.50 -16.02
CA ASP A 413 -15.03 12.11 -16.47
C ASP A 413 -15.45 12.77 -17.79
N ASN A 414 -14.94 13.98 -18.05
CA ASN A 414 -15.29 14.79 -19.21
C ASN A 414 -14.23 14.74 -20.33
N GLY A 415 -13.16 13.95 -20.16
CA GLY A 415 -12.06 13.82 -21.11
C GLY A 415 -11.21 15.08 -21.29
N THR A 416 -11.36 16.07 -20.40
CA THR A 416 -10.54 17.29 -20.35
C THR A 416 -9.62 17.22 -19.15
N LEU A 417 -8.32 17.46 -19.35
CA LEU A 417 -7.33 17.54 -18.30
C LEU A 417 -6.47 18.77 -18.51
N VAL A 418 -6.18 19.50 -17.44
CA VAL A 418 -5.33 20.69 -17.48
C VAL A 418 -4.40 20.71 -16.27
N LEU A 419 -3.10 20.80 -16.54
CA LEU A 419 -2.10 21.03 -15.50
C LEU A 419 -2.26 22.44 -14.93
N ARG A 420 -2.47 22.56 -13.61
CA ARG A 420 -2.71 23.83 -12.92
C ARG A 420 -1.58 24.22 -11.98
N HIS A 421 -1.02 23.24 -11.30
CA HIS A 421 0.05 23.46 -10.33
C HIS A 421 1.20 22.51 -10.60
N PHE A 422 2.41 23.00 -10.39
CA PHE A 422 3.62 22.21 -10.47
C PHE A 422 4.60 22.75 -9.41
N ASP A 423 4.98 21.87 -8.50
CA ASP A 423 5.75 22.09 -7.27
C ASP A 423 5.31 23.32 -6.45
N GLY A 424 3.99 23.41 -6.22
CA GLY A 424 3.37 24.50 -5.45
C GLY A 424 3.17 25.82 -6.21
N GLU A 425 3.67 25.94 -7.44
CA GLU A 425 3.54 27.12 -8.30
C GLU A 425 2.43 26.95 -9.36
N THR A 426 1.78 28.04 -9.76
CA THR A 426 0.71 28.01 -10.78
C THR A 426 1.27 27.97 -12.20
N VAL A 427 0.77 27.03 -13.03
CA VAL A 427 1.15 26.92 -14.45
C VAL A 427 0.40 27.95 -15.30
N GLY A 428 1.17 28.92 -15.81
CA GLY A 428 0.68 30.02 -16.63
C GLY A 428 0.27 29.59 -18.04
N LYS A 429 -0.23 30.55 -18.82
CA LYS A 429 -0.58 30.34 -20.25
C LYS A 429 0.64 30.15 -21.17
N ASN A 430 1.85 30.34 -20.65
CA ASN A 430 3.13 30.22 -21.36
C ASN A 430 4.01 29.18 -20.64
N GLY A 431 3.37 28.18 -20.01
CA GLY A 431 4.02 27.23 -19.13
C GLY A 431 4.60 27.82 -17.84
N LEU A 432 5.40 26.99 -17.17
CA LEU A 432 6.17 27.29 -15.97
C LEU A 432 7.53 26.60 -16.09
N THR A 433 8.61 27.30 -15.75
CA THR A 433 9.96 26.70 -15.63
C THR A 433 10.41 26.73 -14.19
N LEU A 434 10.84 25.58 -13.66
CA LEU A 434 11.45 25.45 -12.34
C LEU A 434 12.88 24.93 -12.47
N THR A 435 13.72 25.36 -11.53
CA THR A 435 15.07 24.82 -11.35
C THR A 435 15.01 23.78 -10.24
N GLY A 436 15.19 22.52 -10.61
CA GLY A 436 15.31 21.40 -9.70
C GLY A 436 16.69 21.28 -9.07
N GLU A 437 16.83 20.23 -8.27
CA GLU A 437 18.08 19.82 -7.63
C GLU A 437 19.12 19.42 -8.69
N TYR A 438 18.72 18.69 -9.74
CA TYR A 438 19.65 18.16 -10.74
C TYR A 438 19.47 18.76 -12.15
N GLY A 439 18.42 19.54 -12.39
CA GLY A 439 18.17 20.12 -13.71
C GLY A 439 17.18 21.28 -13.72
N ASN A 440 16.65 21.58 -14.89
CA ASN A 440 15.56 22.54 -15.08
C ASN A 440 14.43 21.87 -15.84
N ILE A 441 13.19 22.07 -15.40
CA ILE A 441 12.01 21.54 -16.08
C ILE A 441 11.09 22.68 -16.50
N HIS A 442 10.62 22.63 -17.75
CA HIS A 442 9.54 23.46 -18.25
C HIS A 442 8.30 22.59 -18.47
N VAL A 443 7.15 23.02 -17.95
CA VAL A 443 5.86 22.33 -18.11
C VAL A 443 4.83 23.27 -18.73
N GLU A 444 3.95 22.72 -19.55
CA GLU A 444 2.83 23.41 -20.18
C GLU A 444 1.49 22.91 -19.63
N ARG A 445 0.41 23.66 -19.90
CA ARG A 445 -0.93 23.33 -19.38
C ARG A 445 -1.53 22.05 -19.93
N ASP A 446 -1.05 21.60 -21.09
CA ASP A 446 -1.45 20.33 -21.71
C ASP A 446 -0.61 19.15 -21.19
N GLY A 447 0.17 19.38 -20.13
CA GLY A 447 1.00 18.37 -19.48
C GLY A 447 2.37 18.17 -20.13
N SER A 448 2.59 18.70 -21.34
CA SER A 448 3.87 18.54 -22.01
C SER A 448 4.99 19.16 -21.19
N TYR A 449 6.10 18.44 -21.08
CA TYR A 449 7.27 18.90 -20.34
C TYR A 449 8.56 18.77 -21.15
N ALA A 450 9.56 19.55 -20.72
CA ALA A 450 10.92 19.52 -21.21
C ALA A 450 11.87 19.66 -20.01
N TYR A 451 12.59 18.60 -19.66
CA TYR A 451 13.58 18.57 -18.58
C TYR A 451 14.99 18.61 -19.17
N THR A 452 15.83 19.53 -18.71
CA THR A 452 17.25 19.60 -19.09
C THR A 452 18.12 19.35 -17.87
N LEU A 453 18.95 18.31 -17.93
CA LEU A 453 19.88 17.96 -16.87
C LEU A 453 20.99 19.01 -16.75
N ASP A 454 21.39 19.33 -15.52
CA ASP A 454 22.58 20.14 -15.23
C ASP A 454 23.64 19.24 -14.58
N GLU A 455 24.50 18.67 -15.43
CA GLU A 455 25.57 17.76 -15.00
C GLU A 455 26.50 18.38 -13.94
N THR A 456 26.59 19.72 -13.86
CA THR A 456 27.42 20.38 -12.85
C THR A 456 26.87 20.28 -11.43
N LYS A 457 25.59 19.94 -11.29
CA LYS A 457 24.94 19.68 -10.00
C LYS A 457 25.00 18.21 -9.58
N LEU A 458 25.48 17.33 -10.44
CA LEU A 458 25.65 15.92 -10.11
C LEU A 458 26.83 15.71 -9.15
N PRO A 459 26.73 14.76 -8.23
CA PRO A 459 27.83 14.41 -7.34
C PRO A 459 29.02 13.84 -8.13
N ALA A 460 30.24 14.21 -7.74
CA ALA A 460 31.43 14.04 -8.58
C ALA A 460 31.89 12.58 -8.80
N HIS A 461 31.52 11.62 -7.94
CA HIS A 461 32.02 10.24 -8.00
C HIS A 461 31.17 9.25 -7.19
N ASP A 462 29.97 8.91 -7.66
CA ASP A 462 29.26 7.74 -7.14
C ASP A 462 28.82 6.85 -8.32
N ASN A 463 29.08 5.55 -8.21
CA ASN A 463 28.38 4.56 -9.02
C ASN A 463 26.95 4.49 -8.45
N GLY A 464 25.92 4.79 -9.25
CA GLY A 464 24.54 4.81 -8.77
C GLY A 464 23.59 5.77 -9.50
N HIS A 465 22.52 6.16 -8.82
CA HIS A 465 21.49 7.06 -9.32
C HIS A 465 21.18 8.17 -8.30
N VAL A 466 20.78 9.33 -8.79
CA VAL A 466 20.12 10.38 -7.99
C VAL A 466 18.69 10.56 -8.48
N SER A 467 17.82 11.10 -7.64
CA SER A 467 16.44 11.39 -8.03
C SER A 467 15.91 12.67 -7.41
N GLU A 468 14.99 13.34 -8.10
CA GLU A 468 14.25 14.48 -7.60
C GLU A 468 12.76 14.37 -7.95
N ASN A 469 11.90 14.94 -7.12
CA ASN A 469 10.44 14.84 -7.26
C ASN A 469 9.82 16.22 -7.41
N PHE A 470 8.87 16.36 -8.31
CA PHE A 470 8.04 17.54 -8.49
C PHE A 470 6.57 17.18 -8.28
N SER A 471 5.91 17.75 -7.27
CA SER A 471 4.46 17.57 -7.13
C SER A 471 3.71 18.26 -8.26
N TYR A 472 2.56 17.75 -8.68
CA TYR A 472 1.73 18.39 -9.67
C TYR A 472 0.24 18.29 -9.32
N GLY A 473 -0.58 19.16 -9.92
CA GLY A 473 -2.03 19.16 -9.71
C GLY A 473 -2.80 19.50 -10.98
N ILE A 474 -3.86 18.74 -11.21
CA ILE A 474 -4.65 18.75 -12.45
C ILE A 474 -6.12 19.06 -12.16
N ASP A 475 -6.86 19.57 -13.16
CA ASP A 475 -8.31 19.70 -13.12
C ASP A 475 -8.99 19.37 -14.46
N ASP A 476 -10.32 19.19 -14.41
CA ASP A 476 -11.14 18.85 -15.57
C ASP A 476 -11.53 20.05 -16.45
N GLY A 477 -10.80 21.16 -16.34
CA GLY A 477 -11.19 22.46 -16.90
C GLY A 477 -12.11 23.27 -15.98
N THR A 478 -12.56 22.71 -14.85
CA THR A 478 -13.28 23.41 -13.79
C THR A 478 -12.50 23.36 -12.47
N SER A 479 -12.54 24.43 -11.68
CA SER A 479 -11.82 24.47 -10.39
C SER A 479 -12.47 23.65 -9.27
N HIS A 480 -13.43 22.78 -9.60
CA HIS A 480 -14.22 22.03 -8.63
C HIS A 480 -13.83 20.56 -8.55
N HIS A 481 -13.20 20.02 -9.58
CA HIS A 481 -12.69 18.65 -9.62
C HIS A 481 -11.19 18.72 -9.91
N SER A 482 -10.38 18.30 -8.93
CA SER A 482 -8.93 18.35 -9.03
C SER A 482 -8.30 17.21 -8.25
N ASP A 483 -7.17 16.73 -8.73
CA ASP A 483 -6.34 15.75 -8.04
C ASP A 483 -4.86 16.13 -8.15
N THR A 484 -4.00 15.48 -7.36
CA THR A 484 -2.57 15.77 -7.29
C THR A 484 -1.75 14.49 -7.19
N ASP A 485 -0.64 14.45 -7.92
CA ASP A 485 0.40 13.43 -7.76
C ASP A 485 1.78 14.09 -7.95
N ALA A 486 2.78 13.36 -8.44
CA ALA A 486 4.14 13.85 -8.65
C ALA A 486 4.80 13.21 -9.87
N LEU A 487 5.76 13.95 -10.44
CA LEU A 487 6.77 13.46 -11.36
C LEU A 487 8.05 13.16 -10.59
N THR A 488 8.56 11.94 -10.70
CA THR A 488 9.91 11.60 -10.23
C THR A 488 10.91 11.54 -11.38
N VAL A 489 11.98 12.34 -11.30
CA VAL A 489 13.09 12.31 -12.25
C VAL A 489 14.23 11.49 -11.66
N TYR A 490 14.62 10.42 -12.33
CA TYR A 490 15.75 9.56 -11.99
C TYR A 490 16.91 9.82 -12.95
N VAL A 491 18.12 10.01 -12.42
CA VAL A 491 19.34 10.24 -13.20
C VAL A 491 20.37 9.16 -12.87
N HIS A 492 20.76 8.37 -13.87
CA HIS A 492 21.73 7.30 -13.72
C HIS A 492 23.15 7.80 -14.02
N LEU A 493 24.06 7.74 -13.04
CA LEU A 493 25.35 8.43 -13.10
C LEU A 493 26.41 7.69 -13.95
N ASP A 494 26.30 6.36 -14.05
CA ASP A 494 27.37 5.48 -14.57
C ASP A 494 27.75 5.75 -16.06
N ASP A 495 26.86 6.36 -16.84
CA ASP A 495 27.08 6.68 -18.26
C ASP A 495 27.17 8.19 -18.56
N LEU A 496 27.00 9.05 -17.55
CA LEU A 496 27.04 10.52 -17.68
C LEU A 496 28.40 11.13 -17.29
N LEU A 497 29.09 10.55 -16.30
CA LEU A 497 30.35 11.07 -15.76
C LEU A 497 31.54 10.20 -16.21
N LYS A 498 32.02 10.40 -17.46
CA LYS A 498 33.27 9.77 -17.98
C LYS A 498 34.41 10.75 -18.18
#